data_AF-A0A8S4B285-F1
#
_entry.id   AF-A0A8S4B285-F1
#
_cell.length_a   1.000
_cell.length_b   1.000
_cell.length_c   1.000
_cell.angle_alpha   90.00
_cell.angle_beta   90.00
_cell.angle_gamma   90.00
#
_symmetry.space_group_name_H-M   'P 1'
#
loop_
_entity.id
_entity.type
_entity.pdbx_description
1 polymer ?
#
loop_
_entity_poly.entity_id
_entity_poly.type
_entity_poly.pdbx_seq_one_letter_code
_entity_poly.pdbx_strand_id
1 'polypeptide(L)'
;MVATGCSGLREEDRDAEAGAPLRGPTRAWSRELRGARLWSFVVPLVLFAAVLVLLIAAGAKTRCPPSADHQTGMQPSWISPDIPRARLTAAPREEKPEGEYLRWQFDLGHAYCRGGFNCSSEHLLVPREGYYRVSLQLTYEGECTNDTSGKRLVQEVYVFAEDYPQDVVLLSAVDTATCAASSWSKSLYTAGTFRLKAKDKLRVKAKQRRLLVKTESQVFFAAELLPE
;
A
#
# COMPACT_ATOMS: atom_id res chain seq x y z
N MET A 1 -33.98 68.46 -9.23
CA MET A 1 -33.74 68.82 -10.65
C MET A 1 -32.53 68.00 -11.07
N VAL A 2 -32.61 66.96 -11.92
CA VAL A 2 -33.24 66.79 -13.26
C VAL A 2 -32.43 67.47 -14.37
N ALA A 3 -32.30 66.76 -15.51
CA ALA A 3 -31.54 67.06 -16.74
C ALA A 3 -30.00 66.84 -16.59
N THR A 4 -29.31 65.95 -17.31
CA THR A 4 -29.38 65.47 -18.71
C THR A 4 -28.87 66.48 -19.74
N GLY A 5 -27.93 66.09 -20.60
CA GLY A 5 -27.47 66.92 -21.73
C GLY A 5 -26.32 66.31 -22.53
N CYS A 6 -26.63 65.54 -23.59
CA CYS A 6 -25.66 65.13 -24.60
C CYS A 6 -25.52 66.18 -25.71
N SER A 7 -24.36 66.21 -26.37
CA SER A 7 -24.09 66.79 -27.71
C SER A 7 -22.78 66.18 -28.20
N GLY A 8 -22.56 65.82 -29.46
CA GLY A 8 -23.37 65.93 -30.69
C GLY A 8 -22.44 66.09 -31.92
N LEU A 9 -22.93 65.84 -33.14
CA LEU A 9 -22.23 65.96 -34.46
C LEU A 9 -21.29 64.78 -34.82
N ARG A 10 -21.24 64.23 -36.06
CA ARG A 10 -21.98 64.45 -37.34
C ARG A 10 -21.84 63.16 -38.22
N GLU A 11 -22.86 62.59 -38.90
CA GLU A 11 -23.31 62.84 -40.32
C GLU A 11 -22.13 62.77 -41.34
N GLU A 12 -22.15 62.26 -42.57
CA GLU A 12 -23.13 61.89 -43.64
C GLU A 12 -22.55 60.69 -44.47
N ASP A 13 -23.23 59.97 -45.39
CA ASP A 13 -24.64 59.58 -45.62
C ASP A 13 -24.76 58.63 -46.87
N ARG A 14 -25.88 57.88 -47.04
CA ARG A 14 -26.43 57.29 -48.30
C ARG A 14 -25.66 56.19 -49.11
N ASP A 15 -26.27 55.30 -49.93
CA ASP A 15 -27.69 55.10 -50.33
C ASP A 15 -28.05 53.67 -50.86
N ALA A 16 -29.35 53.46 -51.05
CA ALA A 16 -30.13 52.38 -51.73
C ALA A 16 -29.47 51.62 -52.92
N GLU A 17 -29.69 50.32 -53.20
CA GLU A 17 -30.88 49.43 -53.34
C GLU A 17 -31.32 49.18 -54.82
N ALA A 18 -31.82 47.95 -55.07
CA ALA A 18 -32.68 47.48 -56.17
C ALA A 18 -32.06 46.95 -57.50
N GLY A 19 -32.50 45.76 -57.94
CA GLY A 19 -32.28 45.25 -59.31
C GLY A 19 -32.24 43.73 -59.53
N ALA A 20 -33.40 43.07 -59.62
CA ALA A 20 -33.61 41.76 -60.29
C ALA A 20 -34.67 41.97 -61.42
N PRO A 21 -35.13 41.00 -62.28
CA PRO A 21 -35.02 39.52 -62.24
C PRO A 21 -34.99 38.76 -63.63
N LEU A 22 -35.23 37.41 -63.61
CA LEU A 22 -35.84 36.51 -64.65
C LEU A 22 -35.02 35.72 -65.72
N ARG A 23 -35.17 34.36 -65.65
CA ARG A 23 -35.37 33.27 -66.68
C ARG A 23 -34.56 33.28 -68.02
N GLY A 24 -34.11 32.16 -68.62
CA GLY A 24 -34.45 30.72 -68.46
C GLY A 24 -33.50 29.71 -69.18
N PRO A 25 -34.01 28.63 -69.86
CA PRO A 25 -33.68 27.21 -69.56
C PRO A 25 -32.66 26.49 -70.51
N THR A 26 -32.17 25.28 -70.18
CA THR A 26 -32.71 23.99 -70.72
C THR A 26 -32.47 22.76 -69.80
N ARG A 27 -33.16 21.65 -70.09
CA ARG A 27 -33.21 20.38 -69.34
C ARG A 27 -32.24 19.34 -69.92
N ALA A 28 -31.61 18.51 -69.09
CA ALA A 28 -31.38 17.08 -69.41
C ALA A 28 -31.03 16.27 -68.15
N TRP A 29 -31.58 15.06 -68.06
CA TRP A 29 -31.38 14.12 -66.95
C TRP A 29 -29.99 13.47 -67.01
N SER A 30 -29.32 13.34 -65.86
CA SER A 30 -28.42 12.20 -65.60
C SER A 30 -28.78 11.56 -64.26
N ARG A 31 -29.37 10.37 -64.33
CA ARG A 31 -29.35 9.43 -63.21
C ARG A 31 -27.99 8.74 -63.23
N GLU A 32 -27.09 9.12 -62.34
CA GLU A 32 -26.15 8.22 -61.65
C GLU A 32 -25.26 9.03 -60.68
N LEU A 33 -24.57 8.32 -59.77
CA LEU A 33 -23.76 8.80 -58.63
C LEU A 33 -24.38 8.71 -57.21
N ARG A 34 -25.34 7.80 -57.01
CA ARG A 34 -25.56 7.18 -55.68
C ARG A 34 -24.57 6.03 -55.44
N GLY A 35 -23.27 6.33 -55.48
CA GLY A 35 -22.19 5.34 -55.34
C GLY A 35 -20.95 5.79 -54.58
N ALA A 36 -20.78 7.10 -54.31
CA ALA A 36 -19.50 7.67 -53.86
C ALA A 36 -19.47 8.20 -52.40
N ARG A 37 -20.50 7.94 -51.57
CA ARG A 37 -20.56 8.44 -50.17
C ARG A 37 -20.55 7.39 -49.06
N LEU A 38 -20.63 6.08 -49.35
CA LEU A 38 -20.47 5.03 -48.32
C LEU A 38 -19.00 4.60 -48.13
N TRP A 39 -18.17 4.68 -49.16
CA TRP A 39 -16.80 4.15 -49.15
C TRP A 39 -15.87 4.90 -48.17
N SER A 40 -16.16 6.17 -47.85
CA SER A 40 -15.35 6.98 -46.93
C SER A 40 -15.39 6.50 -45.47
N PHE A 41 -16.37 5.69 -45.07
CA PHE A 41 -16.48 5.13 -43.71
C PHE A 41 -16.14 3.64 -43.65
N VAL A 42 -16.37 2.88 -44.74
CA VAL A 42 -16.04 1.46 -44.79
C VAL A 42 -14.53 1.22 -44.73
N VAL A 43 -13.74 1.99 -45.49
CA VAL A 43 -12.27 1.83 -45.52
C VAL A 43 -11.62 2.06 -44.13
N PRO A 44 -11.86 3.17 -43.41
CA PRO A 44 -11.27 3.34 -42.07
C PRO A 44 -11.80 2.33 -41.04
N LEU A 45 -13.06 1.89 -41.14
CA LEU A 45 -13.61 0.85 -40.26
C LEU A 45 -12.90 -0.50 -40.45
N VAL A 46 -12.67 -0.91 -41.70
CA VAL A 46 -11.94 -2.14 -42.03
C VAL A 46 -10.48 -2.06 -41.59
N LEU A 47 -9.82 -0.91 -41.78
CA LEU A 47 -8.45 -0.70 -41.28
C LEU A 47 -8.38 -0.75 -39.75
N PHE A 48 -9.33 -0.14 -39.05
CA PHE A 48 -9.39 -0.18 -37.58
C PHE A 48 -9.63 -1.62 -37.07
N ALA A 49 -10.53 -2.37 -37.70
CA ALA A 49 -10.75 -3.79 -37.38
C ALA A 49 -9.50 -4.64 -37.63
N ALA A 50 -8.78 -4.41 -38.75
CA ALA A 50 -7.53 -5.11 -39.04
C ALA A 50 -6.43 -4.80 -38.02
N VAL A 51 -6.29 -3.53 -37.60
CA VAL A 51 -5.35 -3.13 -36.54
C VAL A 51 -5.75 -3.75 -35.19
N LEU A 52 -7.04 -3.79 -34.84
CA LEU A 52 -7.51 -4.44 -33.62
C LEU A 52 -7.21 -5.94 -33.62
N VAL A 53 -7.43 -6.63 -34.74
CA VAL A 53 -7.07 -8.05 -34.90
C VAL A 53 -5.55 -8.25 -34.80
N LEU A 54 -4.73 -7.37 -35.39
CA LEU A 54 -3.27 -7.42 -35.24
C LEU A 54 -2.81 -7.18 -33.80
N LEU A 55 -3.43 -6.26 -33.07
CA LEU A 55 -3.13 -6.00 -31.66
C LEU A 55 -3.55 -7.18 -30.76
N ILE A 56 -4.69 -7.83 -31.04
CA ILE A 56 -5.11 -9.05 -30.34
C ILE A 56 -4.16 -10.22 -30.68
N ALA A 57 -3.75 -10.38 -31.95
CA ALA A 57 -2.82 -11.43 -32.38
C ALA A 57 -1.39 -11.22 -31.85
N ALA A 58 -0.95 -9.97 -31.69
CA ALA A 58 0.32 -9.61 -31.06
C ALA A 58 0.26 -9.79 -29.53
N GLY A 59 -0.82 -9.33 -28.88
CA GLY A 59 -1.06 -9.50 -27.45
C GLY A 59 -1.25 -10.97 -27.03
N ALA A 60 -1.69 -11.84 -27.95
CA ALA A 60 -1.77 -13.28 -27.74
C ALA A 60 -0.40 -14.00 -27.85
N LYS A 61 0.68 -13.31 -28.22
CA LYS A 61 2.00 -13.91 -28.52
C LYS A 61 3.06 -13.81 -27.42
N THR A 62 2.69 -13.41 -26.21
CA THR A 62 3.49 -13.63 -24.98
C THR A 62 2.90 -14.73 -24.11
N ARG A 63 2.50 -15.86 -24.73
CA ARG A 63 2.52 -17.13 -24.02
C ARG A 63 3.94 -17.68 -24.07
N CYS A 64 4.67 -17.53 -22.97
CA CYS A 64 5.80 -18.42 -22.71
C CYS A 64 5.31 -19.87 -22.86
N PRO A 65 6.10 -20.78 -23.44
CA PRO A 65 5.75 -22.19 -23.38
C PRO A 65 5.63 -22.59 -21.90
N PRO A 66 4.63 -23.41 -21.51
CA PRO A 66 4.69 -24.02 -20.20
C PRO A 66 5.98 -24.85 -20.16
N SER A 67 6.83 -24.60 -19.16
CA SER A 67 7.98 -25.47 -18.95
C SER A 67 7.43 -26.87 -18.68
N ALA A 68 7.81 -27.83 -19.51
CA ALA A 68 7.44 -29.22 -19.33
C ALA A 68 8.32 -29.82 -18.24
N ASP A 69 8.14 -29.32 -17.02
CA ASP A 69 8.78 -29.84 -15.81
C ASP A 69 8.08 -31.17 -15.46
N HIS A 70 8.43 -32.20 -16.23
CA HIS A 70 8.26 -33.59 -15.83
C HIS A 70 9.21 -33.89 -14.66
N GLN A 71 8.93 -33.27 -13.52
CA GLN A 71 9.36 -33.74 -12.22
C GLN A 71 8.21 -34.45 -11.52
N THR A 72 7.80 -35.59 -12.10
CA THR A 72 7.58 -36.81 -11.30
C THR A 72 8.94 -37.35 -10.83
N GLY A 73 9.81 -36.47 -10.36
CA GLY A 73 10.86 -36.84 -9.44
C GLY A 73 10.16 -37.11 -8.13
N MET A 74 10.35 -38.31 -7.59
CA MET A 74 10.02 -38.61 -6.21
C MET A 74 10.87 -37.66 -5.36
N GLN A 75 10.38 -36.45 -5.05
CA GLN A 75 11.11 -35.50 -4.22
C GLN A 75 11.34 -36.24 -2.90
N PRO A 76 12.59 -36.55 -2.53
CA PRO A 76 12.81 -37.18 -1.26
C PRO A 76 12.27 -36.20 -0.22
N SER A 77 11.52 -36.71 0.76
CA SER A 77 11.18 -35.93 1.95
C SER A 77 12.44 -35.74 2.80
N TRP A 78 13.44 -35.08 2.22
CA TRP A 78 14.43 -34.32 2.95
C TRP A 78 13.62 -33.37 3.82
N ILE A 79 13.55 -33.71 5.10
CA ILE A 79 12.98 -32.86 6.14
C ILE A 79 13.93 -31.66 6.22
N SER A 80 13.72 -30.67 5.36
CA SER A 80 14.39 -29.38 5.46
C SER A 80 14.11 -28.88 6.86
N PRO A 81 15.14 -28.67 7.70
CA PRO A 81 14.92 -28.31 9.10
C PRO A 81 14.14 -27.00 9.13
N ASP A 82 12.92 -27.06 9.70
CA ASP A 82 12.00 -25.92 9.71
C ASP A 82 12.73 -24.69 10.25
N ILE A 83 12.80 -23.65 9.41
CA ILE A 83 13.64 -22.49 9.70
C ILE A 83 13.01 -21.76 10.89
N PRO A 84 13.76 -21.46 11.97
CA PRO A 84 13.24 -20.69 13.10
C PRO A 84 12.60 -19.38 12.64
N ARG A 85 11.27 -19.29 12.74
CA ARG A 85 10.49 -18.09 12.40
C ARG A 85 9.31 -17.95 13.35
N ALA A 86 9.20 -16.78 13.98
CA ALA A 86 8.09 -16.42 14.84
C ALA A 86 7.56 -15.03 14.47
N ARG A 87 6.23 -14.89 14.51
CA ARG A 87 5.52 -13.61 14.42
C ARG A 87 4.46 -13.58 15.51
N LEU A 88 4.57 -12.60 16.38
CA LEU A 88 3.62 -12.26 17.41
C LEU A 88 2.79 -11.05 16.97
N THR A 89 1.52 -11.02 17.33
CA THR A 89 0.57 -9.95 16.95
C THR A 89 -0.11 -9.35 18.18
N ALA A 90 -0.81 -8.23 18.00
CA ALA A 90 -1.54 -7.55 19.08
C ALA A 90 -2.37 -8.53 19.93
N ALA A 91 -2.15 -8.53 21.25
CA ALA A 91 -3.00 -9.27 22.16
C ALA A 91 -4.44 -8.71 22.17
N PRO A 92 -5.46 -9.54 22.46
CA PRO A 92 -6.81 -9.07 22.79
C PRO A 92 -6.80 -8.01 23.90
N ARG A 93 -7.86 -7.18 23.95
CA ARG A 93 -7.90 -6.02 24.86
C ARG A 93 -7.82 -6.45 26.33
N GLU A 94 -6.70 -6.17 26.97
CA GLU A 94 -6.60 -6.13 28.43
C GLU A 94 -7.14 -4.78 28.94
N GLU A 95 -8.02 -4.80 29.95
CA GLU A 95 -8.56 -3.57 30.55
C GLU A 95 -7.47 -2.76 31.26
N LYS A 96 -6.44 -3.45 31.75
CA LYS A 96 -5.27 -2.90 32.40
C LYS A 96 -4.04 -3.63 31.87
N PRO A 97 -3.07 -2.94 31.23
CA PRO A 97 -1.82 -3.56 30.85
C PRO A 97 -1.04 -3.90 32.13
N GLU A 98 -0.96 -5.19 32.44
CA GLU A 98 -0.17 -5.69 33.57
C GLU A 98 1.24 -6.09 33.12
N GLY A 99 2.16 -6.18 34.09
CA GLY A 99 3.57 -6.46 33.85
C GLY A 99 4.34 -5.33 33.14
N GLU A 100 5.65 -5.47 33.09
CA GLU A 100 6.55 -4.49 32.47
C GLU A 100 6.57 -4.57 30.93
N TYR A 101 6.46 -5.78 30.39
CA TYR A 101 6.56 -6.08 28.96
C TYR A 101 5.20 -6.10 28.26
N LEU A 102 5.20 -5.87 26.95
CA LEU A 102 4.03 -6.07 26.10
C LEU A 102 3.60 -7.53 26.11
N ARG A 103 2.28 -7.73 26.12
CA ARG A 103 1.66 -9.04 25.93
C ARG A 103 1.19 -9.20 24.48
N TRP A 104 1.24 -10.43 23.99
CA TRP A 104 1.15 -10.79 22.59
C TRP A 104 0.20 -11.97 22.35
N GLN A 105 -0.42 -11.97 21.18
CA GLN A 105 -0.99 -13.15 20.54
C GLN A 105 0.13 -13.89 19.79
N PHE A 106 0.19 -15.22 19.92
CA PHE A 106 1.26 -16.08 19.41
C PHE A 106 0.80 -17.33 18.64
N ASP A 107 -0.47 -17.73 18.74
CA ASP A 107 -1.02 -18.96 18.13
C ASP A 107 -2.30 -18.77 17.28
N LEU A 108 -2.98 -17.60 17.37
CA LEU A 108 -4.15 -17.27 16.55
C LEU A 108 -3.89 -16.18 15.50
N GLY A 109 -4.73 -16.16 14.45
CA GLY A 109 -4.73 -15.11 13.43
C GLY A 109 -3.49 -15.16 12.54
N HIS A 110 -2.84 -14.00 12.33
CA HIS A 110 -1.57 -13.91 11.62
C HIS A 110 -0.34 -14.19 12.52
N ALA A 111 -0.54 -14.57 13.79
CA ALA A 111 0.55 -15.01 14.63
C ALA A 111 0.99 -16.44 14.29
N TYR A 112 2.27 -16.75 14.48
CA TYR A 112 2.80 -18.09 14.36
C TYR A 112 4.11 -18.26 15.14
N CYS A 113 4.35 -19.49 15.58
CA CYS A 113 5.59 -19.91 16.22
C CYS A 113 6.10 -21.19 15.53
N ARG A 114 7.24 -21.13 14.81
CA ARG A 114 7.75 -22.22 13.97
C ARG A 114 9.26 -22.38 14.05
N GLY A 115 9.79 -23.49 13.54
CA GLY A 115 11.21 -23.82 13.56
C GLY A 115 11.81 -23.91 14.96
N GLY A 116 11.04 -24.38 15.94
CA GLY A 116 11.49 -24.63 17.31
C GLY A 116 11.50 -23.43 18.26
N PHE A 117 11.14 -22.21 17.81
CA PHE A 117 10.90 -21.09 18.73
C PHE A 117 9.92 -21.53 19.83
N ASN A 118 10.20 -21.14 21.07
CA ASN A 118 9.23 -21.26 22.16
C ASN A 118 8.66 -19.87 22.43
N CYS A 119 7.39 -19.70 22.03
CA CYS A 119 6.65 -18.45 22.15
C CYS A 119 5.71 -18.50 23.36
N SER A 120 5.60 -17.37 24.05
CA SER A 120 4.58 -17.14 25.08
C SER A 120 3.90 -15.79 24.85
N SER A 121 2.93 -15.44 25.68
CA SER A 121 2.34 -14.10 25.62
C SER A 121 3.33 -12.98 25.90
N GLU A 122 4.51 -13.21 26.50
CA GLU A 122 5.44 -12.12 26.89
C GLU A 122 6.77 -12.12 26.15
N HIS A 123 7.20 -13.26 25.61
CA HIS A 123 8.56 -13.44 25.12
C HIS A 123 8.69 -14.51 24.05
N LEU A 124 9.75 -14.38 23.25
CA LEU A 124 10.26 -15.41 22.33
C LEU A 124 11.58 -15.98 22.91
N LEU A 125 11.69 -17.30 23.02
CA LEU A 125 12.97 -17.96 23.27
C LEU A 125 13.58 -18.44 21.95
N VAL A 126 14.79 -18.00 21.68
CA VAL A 126 15.57 -18.37 20.50
C VAL A 126 15.95 -19.87 20.56
N PRO A 127 15.66 -20.68 19.53
CA PRO A 127 15.87 -22.13 19.60
C PRO A 127 17.32 -22.58 19.44
N ARG A 128 18.10 -21.86 18.62
CA ARG A 128 19.50 -22.18 18.31
C ARG A 128 20.28 -20.92 18.00
N GLU A 129 21.61 -21.00 18.13
CA GLU A 129 22.49 -19.88 17.75
C GLU A 129 22.38 -19.57 16.25
N GLY A 130 22.51 -18.29 15.89
CA GLY A 130 22.61 -17.83 14.51
C GLY A 130 22.36 -16.33 14.36
N TYR A 131 22.33 -15.85 13.12
CA TYR A 131 21.93 -14.47 12.81
C TYR A 131 20.42 -14.39 12.60
N TYR A 132 19.74 -13.63 13.45
CA TYR A 132 18.30 -13.41 13.40
C TYR A 132 17.99 -12.00 12.94
N ARG A 133 17.07 -11.87 11.98
CA ARG A 133 16.38 -10.60 11.73
C ARG A 133 15.27 -10.45 12.77
N VAL A 134 15.36 -9.41 13.58
CA VAL A 134 14.38 -9.04 14.60
C VAL A 134 13.67 -7.77 14.14
N SER A 135 12.33 -7.76 14.16
CA SER A 135 11.49 -6.66 13.69
C SER A 135 10.37 -6.36 14.69
N LEU A 136 10.11 -5.08 14.95
CA LEU A 136 9.00 -4.60 15.79
C LEU A 136 8.28 -3.46 15.08
N GLN A 137 6.96 -3.59 14.95
CA GLN A 137 6.07 -2.49 14.57
C GLN A 137 5.04 -2.25 15.65
N LEU A 138 4.93 -1.01 16.13
CA LEU A 138 3.84 -0.58 16.99
C LEU A 138 3.17 0.66 16.38
N THR A 139 1.88 0.54 16.09
CA THR A 139 1.01 1.67 15.69
C THR A 139 0.23 2.16 16.89
N TYR A 140 0.25 3.47 17.09
CA TYR A 140 -0.41 4.19 18.17
C TYR A 140 -1.45 5.14 17.59
N GLU A 141 -2.62 5.18 18.21
CA GLU A 141 -3.69 6.12 17.89
C GLU A 141 -4.15 6.87 19.13
N GLY A 142 -4.46 8.16 18.95
CA GLY A 142 -4.91 9.01 20.04
C GLY A 142 -5.79 10.16 19.57
N GLU A 143 -6.71 10.55 20.43
CA GLU A 143 -7.50 11.77 20.26
C GLU A 143 -6.69 12.99 20.69
N CYS A 144 -7.03 14.14 20.11
CA CYS A 144 -6.40 15.40 20.44
C CYS A 144 -7.12 16.10 21.59
N THR A 145 -6.58 15.88 22.79
CA THR A 145 -6.92 16.63 23.99
C THR A 145 -6.36 18.06 23.95
N ASN A 146 -6.96 18.99 24.71
CA ASN A 146 -6.45 20.36 24.90
C ASN A 146 -5.03 20.45 25.50
N ASP A 147 -4.48 19.33 25.97
CA ASP A 147 -3.08 19.20 26.38
C ASP A 147 -2.16 19.22 25.15
N THR A 148 -1.51 20.38 24.94
CA THR A 148 -0.54 20.62 23.87
C THR A 148 0.80 19.90 24.05
N SER A 149 1.02 19.20 25.18
CA SER A 149 2.22 18.39 25.36
C SER A 149 2.18 17.14 24.48
N GLY A 150 3.13 17.08 23.53
CA GLY A 150 3.27 15.97 22.61
C GLY A 150 3.46 14.64 23.35
N LYS A 151 2.77 13.59 22.88
CA LYS A 151 2.86 12.26 23.49
C LYS A 151 4.14 11.57 23.03
N ARG A 152 5.15 11.53 23.91
CA ARG A 152 6.37 10.75 23.68
C ARG A 152 6.04 9.26 23.59
N LEU A 153 6.21 8.70 22.40
CA LEU A 153 6.12 7.28 22.06
C LEU A 153 7.52 6.67 22.20
N VAL A 154 7.59 5.45 22.72
CA VAL A 154 8.83 4.69 22.89
C VAL A 154 8.50 3.23 22.61
N GLN A 155 9.29 2.57 21.76
CA GLN A 155 9.26 1.12 21.59
C GLN A 155 10.67 0.55 21.72
N GLU A 156 10.80 -0.56 22.44
CA GLU A 156 12.10 -1.18 22.70
C GLU A 156 11.99 -2.70 22.67
N VAL A 157 12.88 -3.35 21.92
CA VAL A 157 13.11 -4.79 21.99
C VAL A 157 14.31 -5.04 22.88
N TYR A 158 14.13 -5.89 23.88
CA TYR A 158 15.15 -6.33 24.82
C TYR A 158 15.55 -7.78 24.56
N VAL A 159 16.81 -8.11 24.78
CA VAL A 159 17.30 -9.47 24.95
C VAL A 159 17.72 -9.68 26.41
N PHE A 160 17.41 -10.86 26.94
CA PHE A 160 17.98 -11.40 28.16
C PHE A 160 18.73 -12.68 27.79
N ALA A 161 20.03 -12.72 28.08
CA ALA A 161 20.93 -13.84 27.76
C ALA A 161 21.50 -14.43 29.06
N GLU A 162 21.91 -15.70 29.04
CA GLU A 162 22.50 -16.35 30.21
C GLU A 162 23.88 -15.75 30.57
N ASP A 163 24.67 -15.39 29.56
CA ASP A 163 25.99 -14.75 29.72
C ASP A 163 25.93 -13.33 30.32
N TYR A 164 24.77 -12.70 30.29
CA TYR A 164 24.55 -11.36 30.83
C TYR A 164 23.12 -11.28 31.40
N PRO A 165 22.92 -11.64 32.69
CA PRO A 165 21.60 -11.92 33.27
C PRO A 165 20.80 -10.67 33.62
N GLN A 166 20.75 -9.72 32.68
CA GLN A 166 19.91 -8.53 32.71
C GLN A 166 19.42 -8.19 31.29
N ASP A 167 18.35 -7.42 31.21
CA ASP A 167 17.80 -6.93 29.95
C ASP A 167 18.77 -5.95 29.25
N VAL A 168 19.05 -6.20 27.97
CA VAL A 168 19.81 -5.29 27.07
C VAL A 168 18.92 -4.90 25.90
N VAL A 169 18.90 -3.61 25.56
CA VAL A 169 18.16 -3.09 24.40
C VAL A 169 18.85 -3.51 23.10
N LEU A 170 18.16 -4.29 22.26
CA LEU A 170 18.57 -4.59 20.87
C LEU A 170 18.10 -3.53 19.88
N LEU A 171 16.85 -3.09 20.02
CA LEU A 171 16.22 -2.09 19.16
C LEU A 171 15.52 -1.07 20.04
N SER A 172 15.63 0.21 19.70
CA SER A 172 14.87 1.30 20.30
C SER A 172 14.42 2.27 19.22
N ALA A 173 13.18 2.74 19.31
CA ALA A 173 12.75 3.95 18.62
C ALA A 173 11.94 4.83 19.57
N VAL A 174 12.22 6.13 19.48
CA VAL A 174 11.58 7.18 20.27
C VAL A 174 11.05 8.22 19.29
N ASP A 175 9.82 8.66 19.49
CA ASP A 175 9.23 9.72 18.71
C ASP A 175 8.22 10.51 19.57
N THR A 176 7.75 11.65 19.08
CA THR A 176 6.68 12.43 19.70
C THR A 176 5.50 12.52 18.74
N ALA A 177 4.31 12.20 19.21
CA ALA A 177 3.07 12.51 18.52
C ALA A 177 2.56 13.89 18.98
N THR A 178 2.46 14.83 18.05
CA THR A 178 1.91 16.16 18.27
C THR A 178 0.58 16.30 17.55
N CYS A 179 -0.41 16.92 18.19
CA CYS A 179 -1.72 17.15 17.61
C CYS A 179 -1.77 18.42 16.74
N ALA A 180 -2.35 18.28 15.55
CA ALA A 180 -2.73 19.40 14.67
C ALA A 180 -4.19 19.29 14.16
N ALA A 181 -4.87 18.18 14.46
CA ALA A 181 -6.24 17.86 14.03
C ALA A 181 -7.06 17.33 15.22
N SER A 182 -8.16 16.62 14.98
CA SER A 182 -8.98 15.99 16.03
C SER A 182 -8.40 14.68 16.58
N SER A 183 -7.61 13.97 15.80
CA SER A 183 -6.91 12.73 16.20
C SER A 183 -5.59 12.58 15.44
N TRP A 184 -4.79 11.59 15.84
CA TRP A 184 -3.53 11.22 15.20
C TRP A 184 -3.35 9.70 15.20
N SER A 185 -2.65 9.20 14.19
CA SER A 185 -2.18 7.81 14.09
C SER A 185 -0.71 7.84 13.71
N LYS A 186 0.13 7.03 14.38
CA LYS A 186 1.58 7.02 14.17
C LYS A 186 2.17 5.63 14.39
N SER A 187 2.90 5.14 13.39
CA SER A 187 3.57 3.84 13.41
C SER A 187 5.07 4.00 13.62
N LEU A 188 5.64 3.28 14.59
CA LEU A 188 7.07 3.11 14.74
C LEU A 188 7.45 1.72 14.24
N TYR A 189 8.44 1.65 13.34
CA TYR A 189 9.00 0.40 12.84
C TYR A 189 10.50 0.38 13.10
N THR A 190 11.00 -0.70 13.68
CA THR A 190 12.43 -0.95 13.90
C THR A 190 12.75 -2.37 13.49
N ALA A 191 13.85 -2.57 12.78
CA ALA A 191 14.38 -3.88 12.48
C ALA A 191 15.91 -3.87 12.49
N GLY A 192 16.51 -5.02 12.80
CA GLY A 192 17.96 -5.22 12.77
C GLY A 192 18.32 -6.69 12.70
N THR A 193 19.57 -6.97 12.34
CA THR A 193 20.14 -8.32 12.34
C THR A 193 21.07 -8.48 13.53
N PHE A 194 20.83 -9.49 14.35
CA PHE A 194 21.58 -9.74 15.58
C PHE A 194 22.04 -11.19 15.63
N ARG A 195 23.25 -11.44 16.14
CA ARG A 195 23.67 -12.80 16.51
C ARG A 195 23.04 -13.11 17.87
N LEU A 196 22.13 -14.09 17.90
CA LEU A 196 21.46 -14.53 19.12
C LEU A 196 21.86 -15.98 19.41
N LYS A 197 21.90 -16.34 20.69
CA LYS A 197 22.22 -17.67 21.19
C LYS A 197 20.96 -18.47 21.51
N ALA A 198 21.10 -19.79 21.62
CA ALA A 198 20.01 -20.64 22.09
C ALA A 198 19.58 -20.23 23.51
N LYS A 199 18.27 -20.20 23.75
CA LYS A 199 17.58 -19.72 24.97
C LYS A 199 17.61 -18.21 25.20
N ASP A 200 18.23 -17.39 24.34
CA ASP A 200 18.09 -15.93 24.44
C ASP A 200 16.61 -15.55 24.42
N LYS A 201 16.21 -14.72 25.38
CA LYS A 201 14.81 -14.34 25.60
C LYS A 201 14.57 -12.94 25.08
N LEU A 202 13.86 -12.83 23.97
CA LEU A 202 13.45 -11.55 23.40
C LEU A 202 12.12 -11.08 24.01
N ARG A 203 12.08 -9.82 24.45
CA ARG A 203 10.93 -9.16 25.09
C ARG A 203 10.74 -7.76 24.53
N VAL A 204 9.54 -7.19 24.67
CA VAL A 204 9.24 -5.85 24.17
C VAL A 204 8.67 -4.97 25.28
N LYS A 205 9.15 -3.72 25.39
CA LYS A 205 8.51 -2.67 26.20
C LYS A 205 8.01 -1.55 25.30
N ALA A 206 6.94 -0.88 25.72
CA ALA A 206 6.41 0.28 25.03
C ALA A 206 5.83 1.30 26.00
N LYS A 207 6.02 2.59 25.71
CA LYS A 207 5.32 3.68 26.41
C LYS A 207 3.96 3.91 25.75
N GLN A 208 2.97 4.39 26.52
CA GLN A 208 1.60 4.62 26.05
C GLN A 208 0.88 3.35 25.54
N ARG A 209 1.08 2.19 26.19
CA ARG A 209 0.44 0.90 25.85
C ARG A 209 -1.07 0.96 25.57
N ARG A 210 -1.80 1.88 26.24
CA ARG A 210 -3.24 2.10 26.07
C ARG A 210 -3.65 2.71 24.72
N LEU A 211 -2.70 3.31 24.00
CA LEU A 211 -2.89 3.92 22.68
C LEU A 211 -2.55 2.96 21.52
N LEU A 212 -2.09 1.74 21.81
CA LEU A 212 -1.79 0.75 20.78
C LEU A 212 -3.07 0.29 20.08
N VAL A 213 -3.05 0.28 18.75
CA VAL A 213 -4.12 -0.33 17.94
C VAL A 213 -4.11 -1.85 18.09
N LYS A 214 -5.25 -2.49 17.78
CA LYS A 214 -5.43 -3.94 17.92
C LYS A 214 -5.25 -4.72 16.62
N THR A 215 -5.00 -4.02 15.51
CA THR A 215 -4.89 -4.63 14.19
C THR A 215 -3.57 -5.39 14.06
N GLU A 216 -3.63 -6.69 13.81
CA GLU A 216 -2.45 -7.59 13.73
C GLU A 216 -1.42 -7.22 12.64
N SER A 217 -1.85 -6.50 11.60
CA SER A 217 -0.98 -5.96 10.55
C SER A 217 -0.25 -4.69 10.97
N GLN A 218 -0.75 -3.98 11.99
CA GLN A 218 -0.23 -2.71 12.48
C GLN A 218 0.64 -2.87 13.74
N VAL A 219 0.31 -3.82 14.62
CA VAL A 219 1.06 -4.13 15.85
C VAL A 219 1.55 -5.58 15.80
N PHE A 220 2.86 -5.75 15.63
CA PHE A 220 3.51 -7.05 15.56
C PHE A 220 4.99 -7.02 15.99
N PHE A 221 5.46 -8.16 16.47
CA PHE A 221 6.86 -8.42 16.83
C PHE A 221 7.28 -9.74 16.17
N ALA A 222 8.42 -9.77 15.48
CA ALA A 222 8.85 -10.94 14.71
C ALA A 222 10.36 -11.19 14.85
N ALA A 223 10.73 -12.46 14.76
CA ALA A 223 12.12 -12.92 14.70
C ALA A 223 12.22 -14.08 13.70
N GLU A 224 13.22 -14.04 12.82
CA GLU A 224 13.51 -15.13 11.89
C GLU A 224 15.02 -15.36 11.76
N LEU A 225 15.43 -16.62 11.70
CA LEU A 225 16.80 -17.00 11.39
C LEU A 225 17.07 -16.72 9.90
N LEU A 226 18.20 -16.09 9.63
CA LEU A 226 18.71 -15.87 8.27
C LEU A 226 19.53 -17.09 7.80
N PRO A 227 19.58 -17.37 6.48
CA PRO A 227 20.54 -18.31 5.93
C PRO A 227 21.97 -17.82 6.18
N GLU A 228 22.90 -18.77 6.37
CA GLU A 228 24.34 -18.55 6.44
C GLU A 228 24.97 -18.47 5.03
#